data_AF-A0A7J5CGP5-F1
#
_entry.id   AF-A0A7J5CGP5-F1
#
_cell.length_a   1.000
_cell.length_b   1.000
_cell.length_c   1.000
_cell.angle_alpha   90.00
_cell.angle_beta   90.00
_cell.angle_gamma   90.00
#
_symmetry.space_group_name_H-M   'P 1'
#
loop_
_entity.id
_entity.type
_entity.pdbx_description
1 polymer ?
#
loop_
_entity_poly.entity_id
_entity_poly.type
_entity_poly.pdbx_seq_one_letter_code
_entity_poly.pdbx_strand_id
1 'polypeptide(L)'
;MPPTREEPAERRGRGRALALAGAAGVVLVAVLTAVVVTVLHSPGDTDPGQRPAALTGESAVADPGQPEASTGAGAEPTPSRTGRPSRSPSATPSRPAADGGSPSAGDPAPTTGAPAPTGSTAAPQKPNPYTAAQACGSGYQVIDSATLTAGGVRKGRVYLLYSTASSANCVVTLKDTDVGRATTVTAYLEVKGKARHTESGAYQYYAGPVRATAAGVCVKWGGSAGGASYASPFEHCD
;
A
#
# COMPACT_ATOMS: atom_id res chain seq x y z
N MET A 1 -41.70 -1.76 -54.34
CA MET A 1 -41.54 -0.49 -55.06
C MET A 1 -41.43 0.64 -54.06
N PRO A 2 -40.58 1.63 -54.32
CA PRO A 2 -39.96 2.56 -53.37
C PRO A 2 -40.67 3.95 -53.50
N PRO A 3 -40.06 5.13 -53.29
CA PRO A 3 -38.88 5.54 -52.51
C PRO A 3 -39.09 6.81 -51.63
N THR A 4 -38.08 7.01 -50.77
CA THR A 4 -37.33 8.24 -50.45
C THR A 4 -37.61 9.54 -51.23
N ARG A 5 -37.42 10.68 -50.54
CA ARG A 5 -36.65 11.81 -51.09
C ARG A 5 -35.85 12.53 -49.99
N GLU A 6 -34.54 12.35 -50.06
CA GLU A 6 -33.50 13.27 -49.55
C GLU A 6 -33.30 14.47 -50.50
N GLU A 7 -32.69 15.53 -49.93
CA GLU A 7 -31.71 16.48 -50.54
C GLU A 7 -32.17 17.38 -51.73
N PRO A 8 -31.34 18.31 -52.26
CA PRO A 8 -30.43 19.32 -51.67
C PRO A 8 -30.40 20.66 -52.45
N ALA A 9 -29.51 21.60 -52.06
CA ALA A 9 -28.81 22.64 -52.89
C ALA A 9 -28.37 23.82 -51.99
N GLU A 10 -27.25 24.54 -52.13
CA GLU A 10 -26.47 24.81 -53.33
C GLU A 10 -25.09 25.48 -53.03
N ARG A 11 -24.13 25.13 -53.91
CA ARG A 11 -23.10 25.95 -54.58
C ARG A 11 -22.16 26.92 -53.84
N ARG A 12 -20.92 26.41 -53.76
CA ARG A 12 -19.65 26.95 -54.31
C ARG A 12 -19.73 28.16 -55.27
N GLY A 13 -19.01 29.24 -54.93
CA GLY A 13 -18.64 30.34 -55.84
C GLY A 13 -17.31 30.99 -55.43
N ARG A 14 -16.31 30.91 -56.31
CA ARG A 14 -14.92 31.36 -56.15
C ARG A 14 -14.75 32.61 -57.03
N GLY A 15 -14.33 33.74 -56.46
CA GLY A 15 -14.01 34.95 -57.22
C GLY A 15 -13.02 35.83 -56.46
N ARG A 16 -11.85 36.08 -57.04
CA ARG A 16 -10.81 37.00 -56.55
C ARG A 16 -11.09 38.40 -57.08
N ALA A 17 -10.97 39.42 -56.25
CA ALA A 17 -10.64 40.79 -56.65
C ALA A 17 -9.85 41.49 -55.54
N LEU A 18 -8.83 42.23 -55.94
CA LEU A 18 -7.80 42.86 -55.11
C LEU A 18 -8.19 44.29 -54.69
N ALA A 19 -7.69 44.65 -53.50
CA ALA A 19 -7.06 45.92 -53.12
C ALA A 19 -7.83 46.95 -52.25
N LEU A 20 -7.12 47.31 -51.17
CA LEU A 20 -6.95 48.63 -50.52
C LEU A 20 -7.44 48.80 -49.07
N ALA A 21 -6.43 48.94 -48.20
CA ALA A 21 -6.29 49.88 -47.08
C ALA A 21 -7.06 49.64 -45.76
N GLY A 22 -6.31 49.62 -44.66
CA GLY A 22 -6.83 49.89 -43.30
C GLY A 22 -6.17 49.03 -42.21
N ALA A 23 -5.57 49.67 -41.21
CA ALA A 23 -4.60 49.11 -40.28
C ALA A 23 -5.18 48.55 -38.95
N ALA A 24 -4.26 47.97 -38.16
CA ALA A 24 -4.30 47.67 -36.72
C ALA A 24 -5.10 46.43 -36.28
N GLY A 25 -4.60 45.53 -35.42
CA GLY A 25 -3.36 45.50 -34.65
C GLY A 25 -3.06 44.07 -34.19
N VAL A 26 -1.77 43.78 -34.07
CA VAL A 26 -1.22 42.53 -33.56
C VAL A 26 -1.26 42.60 -32.02
N VAL A 27 -2.07 41.77 -31.38
CA VAL A 27 -2.00 41.57 -29.92
C VAL A 27 -1.03 40.42 -29.65
N LEU A 28 0.16 40.80 -29.23
CA LEU A 28 1.29 39.96 -28.85
C LEU A 28 1.09 39.54 -27.38
N VAL A 29 0.79 38.26 -27.12
CA VAL A 29 0.77 37.73 -25.75
C VAL A 29 2.20 37.33 -25.38
N ALA A 30 2.88 38.22 -24.65
CA ALA A 30 4.18 37.97 -24.07
C ALA A 30 4.06 37.01 -22.87
N VAL A 31 4.72 35.86 -22.97
CA VAL A 31 4.91 34.92 -21.85
C VAL A 31 6.16 35.36 -21.09
N LEU A 32 5.99 35.83 -19.85
CA LEU A 32 7.10 36.14 -18.96
C LEU A 32 7.60 34.85 -18.29
N THR A 33 8.69 34.28 -18.79
CA THR A 33 9.51 33.32 -18.06
C THR A 33 10.70 34.06 -17.45
N ALA A 34 10.61 34.39 -16.16
CA ALA A 34 11.77 34.84 -15.40
C ALA A 34 12.56 33.61 -14.93
N VAL A 35 13.61 33.25 -15.68
CA VAL A 35 14.66 32.35 -15.22
C VAL A 35 15.86 33.22 -14.88
N VAL A 36 16.14 33.42 -13.59
CA VAL A 36 17.40 34.01 -13.13
C VAL A 36 18.33 32.87 -12.76
N VAL A 37 19.20 32.52 -13.70
CA VAL A 37 20.37 31.67 -13.47
C VAL A 37 21.58 32.58 -13.43
N THR A 38 22.02 32.95 -12.22
CA THR A 38 23.30 33.61 -12.02
C THR A 38 24.38 32.55 -11.84
N VAL A 39 25.04 32.18 -12.95
CA VAL A 39 26.31 31.45 -12.95
C VAL A 39 27.41 32.45 -13.28
N LEU A 40 28.21 32.82 -12.28
CA LEU A 40 29.49 33.49 -12.49
C LEU A 40 30.60 32.42 -12.56
N HIS A 41 31.27 32.37 -13.71
CA HIS A 41 32.60 31.77 -13.97
C HIS A 41 33.64 32.88 -13.68
N SER A 42 34.86 32.72 -13.16
CA SER A 42 35.97 31.72 -13.15
C SER A 42 37.04 32.27 -12.16
N PRO A 43 38.30 31.77 -12.01
CA PRO A 43 38.99 30.52 -12.37
C PRO A 43 39.60 29.80 -11.12
N GLY A 44 40.41 28.77 -11.33
CA GLY A 44 40.90 27.82 -10.33
C GLY A 44 42.19 28.13 -9.56
N ASP A 45 42.63 27.05 -8.90
CA ASP A 45 43.92 26.73 -8.25
C ASP A 45 44.28 27.38 -6.91
N THR A 46 44.06 26.63 -5.82
CA THR A 46 45.10 26.42 -4.78
C THR A 46 44.82 25.14 -3.98
N ASP A 47 45.77 24.19 -4.02
CA ASP A 47 45.94 23.04 -3.12
C ASP A 47 46.62 23.50 -1.78
N PRO A 48 46.97 22.64 -0.81
CA PRO A 48 46.40 22.57 0.52
C PRO A 48 47.39 23.02 1.62
N GLY A 49 46.92 23.05 2.87
CA GLY A 49 47.79 22.96 4.04
C GLY A 49 48.24 24.30 4.61
N GLN A 50 47.61 24.69 5.72
CA GLN A 50 48.34 25.10 6.93
C GLN A 50 47.33 25.20 8.09
N ARG A 51 47.44 24.31 9.09
CA ARG A 51 47.08 24.66 10.46
C ARG A 51 48.19 25.54 11.02
N PRO A 52 47.87 26.54 11.85
CA PRO A 52 48.36 26.46 13.21
C PRO A 52 47.29 26.80 14.27
N ALA A 53 47.68 26.49 15.51
CA ALA A 53 46.89 26.43 16.73
C ALA A 53 46.56 27.79 17.36
N ALA A 54 45.50 27.76 18.19
CA ALA A 54 45.27 28.40 19.49
C ALA A 54 45.75 29.83 19.77
N LEU A 55 44.86 30.64 20.37
CA LEU A 55 45.04 31.62 21.47
C LEU A 55 43.64 32.22 21.77
N THR A 56 42.96 31.84 22.85
CA THR A 56 42.80 32.55 24.14
C THR A 56 42.15 33.94 24.10
N GLY A 57 41.17 34.16 24.99
CA GLY A 57 40.57 35.46 25.34
C GLY A 57 39.03 35.38 25.29
N GLU A 58 38.32 34.91 26.31
CA GLU A 58 38.07 35.54 27.62
C GLU A 58 37.30 36.86 27.52
N SER A 59 35.99 36.79 27.80
CA SER A 59 35.27 37.73 28.67
C SER A 59 33.88 37.18 28.96
N ALA A 60 33.72 36.70 30.19
CA ALA A 60 32.45 36.57 30.88
C ALA A 60 31.97 37.95 31.34
N VAL A 61 30.67 38.08 31.61
CA VAL A 61 29.99 38.56 32.86
C VAL A 61 28.49 38.56 32.50
N ALA A 62 27.68 37.63 33.03
CA ALA A 62 26.77 37.76 34.20
C ALA A 62 25.70 38.87 34.00
N ASP A 63 24.42 38.71 34.33
CA ASP A 63 23.85 38.20 35.58
C ASP A 63 22.30 37.96 35.39
N PRO A 64 21.45 37.72 36.41
CA PRO A 64 20.75 36.45 36.57
C PRO A 64 19.22 36.64 36.70
N GLY A 65 18.49 35.54 36.76
CA GLY A 65 17.04 35.55 36.97
C GLY A 65 16.47 34.15 37.13
N GLN A 66 16.99 33.41 38.10
CA GLN A 66 16.31 32.25 38.68
C GLN A 66 15.31 32.72 39.76
N PRO A 67 14.46 31.86 40.34
CA PRO A 67 13.82 30.65 39.80
C PRO A 67 12.31 30.62 40.18
N GLU A 68 11.49 29.83 39.48
CA GLU A 68 10.37 29.17 40.18
C GLU A 68 10.32 27.69 39.79
N ALA A 69 10.58 26.89 40.82
CA ALA A 69 10.39 25.45 40.83
C ALA A 69 8.90 25.14 40.93
N SER A 70 8.48 24.07 40.27
CA SER A 70 7.41 23.23 40.79
C SER A 70 7.70 21.79 40.42
N THR A 71 8.50 21.18 41.30
CA THR A 71 8.55 19.74 41.51
C THR A 71 7.28 19.33 42.24
N GLY A 72 6.41 18.59 41.57
CA GLY A 72 5.25 17.94 42.18
C GLY A 72 5.35 16.43 41.96
N ALA A 73 6.13 15.76 42.80
CA ALA A 73 6.06 14.32 42.98
C ALA A 73 4.97 14.01 44.03
N GLY A 74 4.21 12.94 43.79
CA GLY A 74 3.48 12.23 44.84
C GLY A 74 2.00 12.04 44.57
N ALA A 75 1.64 10.84 44.09
CA ALA A 75 0.67 9.96 44.77
C ALA A 75 0.35 8.73 43.89
N GLU A 76 1.08 7.64 44.10
CA GLU A 76 0.48 6.30 44.17
C GLU A 76 0.49 5.95 45.67
N PRO A 77 -0.65 5.51 46.25
CA PRO A 77 -0.95 4.07 46.34
C PRO A 77 -2.43 3.80 46.02
N THR A 78 -2.84 2.64 45.51
CA THR A 78 -3.16 1.45 46.34
C THR A 78 -3.71 0.37 45.40
N PRO A 79 -3.37 -0.91 45.62
CA PRO A 79 -3.74 -2.03 44.75
C PRO A 79 -5.13 -2.59 45.08
N SER A 80 -5.94 -2.84 44.04
CA SER A 80 -7.10 -3.74 44.15
C SER A 80 -6.71 -5.11 43.61
N ARG A 81 -6.22 -5.96 44.53
CA ARG A 81 -5.97 -7.39 44.32
C ARG A 81 -7.05 -8.17 45.08
N THR A 82 -8.02 -8.71 44.36
CA THR A 82 -8.90 -9.80 44.81
C THR A 82 -9.20 -10.63 43.56
N GLY A 83 -8.44 -11.70 43.32
CA GLY A 83 -8.90 -13.08 43.54
C GLY A 83 -9.44 -13.62 42.21
N ARG A 84 -9.09 -14.79 41.68
CA ARG A 84 -8.62 -16.06 42.23
C ARG A 84 -8.13 -16.89 41.02
N PRO A 85 -7.10 -17.73 41.17
CA PRO A 85 -6.62 -18.60 40.10
C PRO A 85 -7.57 -19.79 39.94
N SER A 86 -8.10 -20.02 38.73
CA SER A 86 -8.68 -21.32 38.39
C SER A 86 -7.58 -22.23 37.85
N ARG A 87 -6.95 -22.97 38.77
CA ARG A 87 -6.26 -24.22 38.46
C ARG A 87 -7.32 -25.31 38.29
N SER A 88 -7.27 -26.02 37.15
CA SER A 88 -7.35 -27.49 36.93
C SER A 88 -8.35 -28.34 37.76
N PRO A 89 -8.97 -29.40 37.18
CA PRO A 89 -8.18 -30.55 36.72
C PRO A 89 -8.69 -31.35 35.51
N SER A 90 -7.76 -32.14 34.97
CA SER A 90 -8.03 -33.37 34.20
C SER A 90 -8.78 -34.40 35.05
N ALA A 91 -9.70 -35.14 34.43
CA ALA A 91 -10.09 -36.48 34.86
C ALA A 91 -10.65 -37.29 33.67
N THR A 92 -9.84 -38.20 33.17
CA THR A 92 -10.21 -39.50 32.54
C THR A 92 -10.39 -40.53 33.67
N PRO A 93 -10.89 -41.78 33.52
CA PRO A 93 -11.87 -42.44 32.63
C PRO A 93 -13.05 -43.07 33.42
N SER A 94 -14.09 -43.61 32.74
CA SER A 94 -14.80 -44.83 33.19
C SER A 94 -15.67 -45.46 32.09
N ARG A 95 -15.42 -46.75 31.85
CA ARG A 95 -16.25 -47.79 31.19
C ARG A 95 -16.58 -48.84 32.29
N PRO A 96 -17.38 -49.91 32.11
CA PRO A 96 -18.36 -50.32 31.07
C PRO A 96 -19.70 -50.89 31.64
N ALA A 97 -20.69 -51.14 30.76
CA ALA A 97 -21.61 -52.32 30.71
C ALA A 97 -22.79 -51.93 29.77
N ALA A 98 -22.95 -52.50 28.57
CA ALA A 98 -23.41 -53.86 28.23
C ALA A 98 -24.90 -54.08 28.49
N ASP A 99 -25.68 -54.06 27.40
CA ASP A 99 -26.81 -54.95 27.04
C ASP A 99 -27.23 -54.48 25.64
N GLY A 100 -27.30 -55.28 24.58
CA GLY A 100 -27.78 -56.65 24.48
C GLY A 100 -28.92 -56.61 23.46
N GLY A 101 -28.63 -56.82 22.17
CA GLY A 101 -29.65 -56.80 21.12
C GLY A 101 -29.11 -56.71 19.69
N SER A 102 -28.72 -57.85 19.14
CA SER A 102 -28.69 -58.14 17.69
C SER A 102 -29.38 -59.50 17.51
N PRO A 103 -29.98 -59.88 16.37
CA PRO A 103 -30.03 -59.19 15.07
C PRO A 103 -31.45 -59.07 14.50
N SER A 104 -31.66 -58.19 13.53
CA SER A 104 -32.70 -58.43 12.52
C SER A 104 -32.13 -58.14 11.15
N ALA A 105 -31.91 -59.22 10.42
CA ALA A 105 -31.57 -59.23 9.01
C ALA A 105 -32.67 -58.49 8.23
N GLY A 106 -32.29 -57.39 7.60
CA GLY A 106 -32.98 -56.83 6.44
C GLY A 106 -31.99 -56.89 5.29
N ASP A 107 -32.38 -57.60 4.23
CA ASP A 107 -31.58 -57.82 3.03
C ASP A 107 -30.97 -56.55 2.43
N PRO A 108 -29.79 -56.65 1.77
CA PRO A 108 -29.13 -55.52 1.14
C PRO A 108 -29.86 -55.17 -0.15
N ALA A 109 -30.56 -54.04 -0.18
CA ALA A 109 -30.88 -53.40 -1.45
C ALA A 109 -29.58 -52.77 -2.00
N PRO A 110 -29.13 -53.08 -3.23
CA PRO A 110 -28.04 -52.36 -3.85
C PRO A 110 -28.57 -50.99 -4.26
N THR A 111 -28.52 -50.02 -3.36
CA THR A 111 -28.57 -48.63 -3.78
C THR A 111 -27.24 -48.32 -4.44
N THR A 112 -27.22 -48.50 -5.76
CA THR A 112 -26.24 -47.91 -6.69
C THR A 112 -26.43 -46.39 -6.68
N GLY A 113 -26.24 -45.75 -5.53
CA GLY A 113 -26.24 -44.31 -5.38
C GLY A 113 -24.82 -43.81 -5.59
N ALA A 114 -24.48 -43.48 -6.84
CA ALA A 114 -23.25 -42.75 -7.13
C ALA A 114 -23.19 -41.49 -6.23
N PRO A 115 -22.04 -41.16 -5.61
CA PRO A 115 -21.91 -39.91 -4.88
C PRO A 115 -22.20 -38.78 -5.87
N ALA A 116 -23.29 -38.05 -5.64
CA ALA A 116 -23.61 -36.88 -6.43
C ALA A 116 -22.46 -35.87 -6.23
N PRO A 117 -21.75 -35.44 -7.29
CA PRO A 117 -20.77 -34.40 -7.16
C PRO A 117 -21.54 -33.13 -6.79
N THR A 118 -21.42 -32.67 -5.54
CA THR A 118 -21.75 -31.29 -5.18
C THR A 118 -20.71 -30.38 -5.81
N GLY A 119 -20.80 -30.25 -7.14
CA GLY A 119 -20.02 -29.30 -7.91
C GLY A 119 -20.52 -27.91 -7.60
N SER A 120 -19.91 -27.25 -6.63
CA SER A 120 -19.96 -25.80 -6.53
C SER A 120 -19.22 -25.25 -7.74
N THR A 121 -19.94 -25.05 -8.85
CA THR A 121 -19.41 -24.39 -10.04
C THR A 121 -19.25 -22.90 -9.73
N ALA A 122 -18.18 -22.56 -9.02
CA ALA A 122 -17.75 -21.17 -8.90
C ALA A 122 -17.37 -20.68 -10.31
N ALA A 123 -17.97 -19.58 -10.74
CA ALA A 123 -17.59 -18.94 -11.99
C ALA A 123 -16.08 -18.64 -11.98
N PRO A 124 -15.38 -18.81 -13.12
CA PRO A 124 -13.95 -18.51 -13.21
C PRO A 124 -13.68 -17.08 -12.76
N GLN A 125 -12.80 -16.91 -11.77
CA GLN A 125 -12.41 -15.57 -11.33
C GLN A 125 -11.56 -14.92 -12.42
N LYS A 126 -11.91 -13.69 -12.80
CA LYS A 126 -11.11 -12.89 -13.75
C LYS A 126 -9.73 -12.64 -13.14
N PRO A 127 -8.63 -13.00 -13.82
CA PRO A 127 -7.29 -12.68 -13.34
C PRO A 127 -7.09 -11.16 -13.21
N ASN A 128 -6.29 -10.76 -12.24
CA ASN A 128 -5.88 -9.36 -12.11
C ASN A 128 -5.01 -8.96 -13.31
N PRO A 129 -5.38 -7.90 -14.08
CA PRO A 129 -4.57 -7.47 -15.21
C PRO A 129 -3.28 -6.75 -14.79
N TYR A 130 -3.12 -6.42 -13.50
CA TYR A 130 -1.93 -5.76 -12.98
C TYR A 130 -1.02 -6.75 -12.26
N THR A 131 0.27 -6.49 -12.38
CA THR A 131 1.32 -7.10 -11.55
C THR A 131 1.83 -6.11 -10.53
N ALA A 132 2.44 -6.61 -9.45
CA ALA A 132 2.98 -5.73 -8.42
C ALA A 132 4.17 -4.90 -8.94
N ALA A 133 4.98 -5.46 -9.85
CA ALA A 133 6.06 -4.74 -10.52
C ALA A 133 5.53 -3.59 -11.39
N GLN A 134 4.45 -3.80 -12.14
CA GLN A 134 3.82 -2.70 -12.91
C GLN A 134 3.29 -1.60 -11.99
N ALA A 135 2.68 -1.95 -10.85
CA ALA A 135 2.17 -0.97 -9.88
C ALA A 135 3.31 -0.21 -9.17
N CYS A 136 4.40 -0.90 -8.82
CA CYS A 136 5.59 -0.29 -8.23
C CYS A 136 6.51 0.40 -9.23
N GLY A 137 6.31 0.24 -10.53
CA GLY A 137 7.11 0.90 -11.56
C GLY A 137 8.49 0.25 -11.79
N SER A 138 9.25 0.85 -12.73
CA SER A 138 10.54 0.33 -13.15
C SER A 138 11.56 0.26 -12.01
N GLY A 139 12.43 -0.75 -12.05
CA GLY A 139 13.53 -0.91 -11.10
C GLY A 139 13.14 -1.53 -9.75
N TYR A 140 11.87 -1.91 -9.55
CA TYR A 140 11.42 -2.67 -8.39
C TYR A 140 11.36 -4.16 -8.71
N GLN A 141 11.88 -4.99 -7.79
CA GLN A 141 11.82 -6.45 -7.85
C GLN A 141 11.06 -6.99 -6.66
N VAL A 142 10.26 -8.04 -6.86
CA VAL A 142 9.58 -8.74 -5.75
C VAL A 142 10.62 -9.43 -4.90
N ILE A 143 10.67 -9.06 -3.62
CA ILE A 143 11.53 -9.70 -2.62
C ILE A 143 10.73 -10.56 -1.64
N ASP A 144 9.43 -10.30 -1.50
CA ASP A 144 8.54 -11.10 -0.65
C ASP A 144 7.06 -11.00 -1.06
N SER A 145 6.25 -11.97 -0.64
CA SER A 145 4.79 -11.93 -0.80
C SER A 145 4.06 -12.80 0.21
N ALA A 146 2.85 -12.38 0.58
CA ALA A 146 1.97 -13.14 1.46
C ALA A 146 0.57 -13.30 0.86
N THR A 147 0.05 -14.53 0.91
CA THR A 147 -1.29 -14.85 0.40
C THR A 147 -2.35 -14.43 1.42
N LEU A 148 -3.40 -13.77 0.95
CA LEU A 148 -4.54 -13.37 1.76
C LEU A 148 -5.66 -14.39 1.59
N THR A 149 -5.85 -15.26 2.59
CA THR A 149 -6.85 -16.34 2.55
C THR A 149 -7.94 -16.11 3.60
N ALA A 150 -9.20 -16.20 3.20
CA ALA A 150 -10.35 -16.19 4.10
C ALA A 150 -11.33 -17.31 3.71
N GLY A 151 -11.75 -18.11 4.70
CA GLY A 151 -12.66 -19.24 4.48
C GLY A 151 -12.11 -20.29 3.48
N GLY A 152 -10.79 -20.51 3.46
CA GLY A 152 -10.14 -21.43 2.53
C GLY A 152 -9.98 -20.91 1.09
N VAL A 153 -10.43 -19.68 0.81
CA VAL A 153 -10.35 -19.06 -0.53
C VAL A 153 -9.30 -17.95 -0.52
N ARG A 154 -8.39 -17.96 -1.49
CA ARG A 154 -7.45 -16.87 -1.75
C ARG A 154 -8.20 -15.65 -2.26
N LYS A 155 -8.14 -14.55 -1.50
CA LYS A 155 -8.79 -13.25 -1.78
C LYS A 155 -7.86 -12.29 -2.52
N GLY A 156 -6.56 -12.45 -2.30
CA GLY A 156 -5.54 -11.62 -2.89
C GLY A 156 -4.15 -12.05 -2.44
N ARG A 157 -3.17 -11.22 -2.79
CA ARG A 157 -1.79 -11.34 -2.33
C ARG A 157 -1.21 -9.95 -2.12
N VAL A 158 -0.54 -9.76 -0.99
CA VAL A 158 0.28 -8.57 -0.75
C VAL A 158 1.72 -8.88 -1.13
N TYR A 159 2.39 -7.93 -1.76
CA TYR A 159 3.76 -8.03 -2.24
C TYR A 159 4.62 -6.94 -1.62
N LEU A 160 5.84 -7.31 -1.26
CA LEU A 160 6.92 -6.37 -0.96
C LEU A 160 7.92 -6.40 -2.12
N LEU A 161 8.20 -5.22 -2.65
CA LEU A 161 9.17 -5.02 -3.70
C LEU A 161 10.26 -4.06 -3.24
N TYR A 162 11.46 -4.23 -3.77
CA TYR A 162 12.60 -3.37 -3.47
C TYR A 162 13.28 -2.87 -4.74
N SER A 163 13.75 -1.63 -4.70
CA SER A 163 14.57 -1.02 -5.74
C SER A 163 15.93 -0.64 -5.17
N THR A 164 17.00 -1.30 -5.63
CA THR A 164 18.37 -0.99 -5.24
C THR A 164 18.81 0.40 -5.71
N ALA A 165 18.30 0.88 -6.85
CA ALA A 165 18.62 2.19 -7.40
C ALA A 165 18.15 3.36 -6.52
N SER A 166 17.06 3.17 -5.77
CA SER A 166 16.49 4.20 -4.87
C SER A 166 16.53 3.81 -3.39
N SER A 167 17.06 2.62 -3.08
CA SER A 167 17.03 1.99 -1.76
C SER A 167 15.65 2.05 -1.08
N ALA A 168 14.61 1.83 -1.89
CA ALA A 168 13.22 2.01 -1.49
C ALA A 168 12.42 0.73 -1.60
N ASN A 169 11.59 0.49 -0.60
CA ASN A 169 10.57 -0.54 -0.56
C ASN A 169 9.26 -0.03 -1.18
N CYS A 170 8.48 -0.94 -1.73
CA CYS A 170 7.16 -0.69 -2.31
C CYS A 170 6.21 -1.84 -1.95
N VAL A 171 5.06 -1.52 -1.39
CA VAL A 171 4.03 -2.50 -1.01
C VAL A 171 2.78 -2.30 -1.86
N VAL A 172 2.28 -3.41 -2.41
CA VAL A 172 1.04 -3.46 -3.22
C VAL A 172 0.24 -4.68 -2.82
N THR A 173 -1.08 -4.51 -2.65
CA THR A 173 -2.01 -5.62 -2.42
C THR A 173 -2.87 -5.85 -3.64
N LEU A 174 -2.66 -6.95 -4.36
CA LEU A 174 -3.43 -7.34 -5.53
C LEU A 174 -4.61 -8.23 -5.14
N LYS A 175 -5.77 -7.98 -5.75
CA LYS A 175 -6.96 -8.81 -5.62
C LYS A 175 -6.86 -10.06 -6.48
N ASP A 176 -7.33 -11.19 -5.96
CA ASP A 176 -7.57 -12.43 -6.70
C ASP A 176 -9.07 -12.72 -6.86
N THR A 177 -9.90 -12.22 -5.94
CA THR A 177 -11.36 -12.22 -6.05
C THR A 177 -11.90 -10.81 -6.22
N ASP A 178 -13.11 -10.66 -6.76
CA ASP A 178 -13.75 -9.35 -6.99
C ASP A 178 -12.92 -8.42 -7.90
N VAL A 179 -12.07 -8.98 -8.76
CA VAL A 179 -11.26 -8.22 -9.72
C VAL A 179 -12.17 -7.44 -10.67
N GLY A 180 -12.01 -6.12 -10.71
CA GLY A 180 -12.86 -5.20 -11.47
C GLY A 180 -14.04 -4.61 -10.68
N ARG A 181 -14.33 -5.12 -9.48
CA ARG A 181 -15.35 -4.55 -8.57
C ARG A 181 -14.67 -3.72 -7.48
N ALA A 182 -15.15 -2.52 -7.21
CA ALA A 182 -14.63 -1.73 -6.10
C ALA A 182 -14.98 -2.39 -4.75
N THR A 183 -13.96 -2.82 -4.00
CA THR A 183 -14.09 -3.36 -2.64
C THR A 183 -12.94 -2.85 -1.79
N THR A 184 -13.09 -2.86 -0.46
CA THR A 184 -12.02 -2.42 0.44
C THR A 184 -10.77 -3.28 0.28
N VAL A 185 -9.64 -2.62 -0.01
CA VAL A 185 -8.30 -3.21 -0.05
C VAL A 185 -7.35 -2.25 0.67
N THR A 186 -6.37 -2.80 1.38
CA THR A 186 -5.33 -2.00 2.05
C THR A 186 -3.93 -2.49 1.69
N ALA A 187 -2.98 -1.57 1.70
CA ALA A 187 -1.55 -1.85 1.65
C ALA A 187 -0.86 -0.92 2.66
N TYR A 188 0.17 -1.40 3.35
CA TYR A 188 0.92 -0.55 4.27
C TYR A 188 2.40 -0.92 4.29
N LEU A 189 3.21 0.07 4.66
CA LEU A 189 4.64 -0.05 4.87
C LEU A 189 5.04 0.78 6.09
N GLU A 190 5.87 0.20 6.94
CA GLU A 190 6.38 0.81 8.16
C GLU A 190 7.88 0.56 8.23
N VAL A 191 8.68 1.61 8.17
CA VAL A 191 10.12 1.54 8.41
C VAL A 191 10.35 1.59 9.92
N LYS A 192 11.19 0.72 10.47
CA LYS A 192 11.44 0.67 11.91
C LYS A 192 11.86 2.05 12.43
N GLY A 193 11.15 2.55 13.45
CA GLY A 193 11.38 3.88 14.03
C GLY A 193 10.75 5.04 13.26
N LYS A 194 9.91 4.77 12.26
CA LYS A 194 9.11 5.77 11.53
C LYS A 194 7.62 5.47 11.68
N ALA A 195 6.78 6.46 11.37
CA ALA A 195 5.35 6.26 11.29
C ALA A 195 5.00 5.29 10.16
N ARG A 196 3.95 4.48 10.35
CA ARG A 196 3.42 3.62 9.30
C ARG A 196 2.70 4.46 8.24
N HIS A 197 2.99 4.15 6.98
CA HIS A 197 2.22 4.64 5.83
C HIS A 197 1.21 3.58 5.43
N THR A 198 -0.07 3.95 5.32
CA THR A 198 -1.16 3.04 4.96
C THR A 198 -2.00 3.67 3.85
N GLU A 199 -2.25 2.89 2.81
CA GLU A 199 -3.21 3.20 1.75
C GLU A 199 -4.41 2.27 1.92
N SER A 200 -5.61 2.84 2.02
CA SER A 200 -6.85 2.11 2.27
C SER A 200 -8.02 2.75 1.53
N GLY A 201 -8.80 1.94 0.82
CA GLY A 201 -9.89 2.44 0.00
C GLY A 201 -10.61 1.33 -0.75
N ALA A 202 -11.67 1.70 -1.46
CA ALA A 202 -12.41 0.80 -2.34
C ALA A 202 -11.74 0.75 -3.72
N TYR A 203 -10.99 -0.31 -4.00
CA TYR A 203 -10.25 -0.47 -5.25
C TYR A 203 -10.80 -1.61 -6.09
N GLN A 204 -10.76 -1.41 -7.41
CA GLN A 204 -11.17 -2.43 -8.38
C GLN A 204 -10.13 -3.55 -8.52
N TYR A 205 -8.85 -3.23 -8.35
CA TYR A 205 -7.76 -4.14 -8.72
C TYR A 205 -6.70 -4.31 -7.62
N TYR A 206 -6.26 -3.23 -6.99
CA TYR A 206 -5.23 -3.28 -5.95
C TYR A 206 -5.22 -2.01 -5.09
N ALA A 207 -4.60 -2.10 -3.92
CA ALA A 207 -4.19 -0.94 -3.12
C ALA A 207 -2.66 -0.77 -3.18
N GLY A 208 -2.17 0.46 -3.03
CA GLY A 208 -0.77 0.85 -3.21
C GLY A 208 -0.51 1.55 -4.57
N PRO A 209 0.74 1.90 -4.88
CA PRO A 209 1.96 1.55 -4.16
C PRO A 209 2.20 2.40 -2.90
N VAL A 210 2.50 1.75 -1.77
CA VAL A 210 3.04 2.44 -0.58
C VAL A 210 4.55 2.31 -0.58
N ARG A 211 5.27 3.43 -0.67
CA ARG A 211 6.74 3.43 -0.80
C ARG A 211 7.43 4.13 0.36
N ALA A 212 8.60 3.62 0.73
CA ALA A 212 9.50 4.27 1.68
C ALA A 212 10.95 3.81 1.47
N THR A 213 11.90 4.75 1.59
CA THR A 213 13.33 4.45 1.65
C THR A 213 13.67 3.81 2.99
N ALA A 214 14.42 2.70 2.98
CA ALA A 214 14.74 1.94 4.19
C ALA A 214 16.09 1.21 4.10
N ALA A 215 17.10 1.83 3.46
CA ALA A 215 18.44 1.25 3.35
C ALA A 215 18.98 0.83 4.73
N GLY A 216 19.30 -0.46 4.92
CA GLY A 216 19.83 -0.98 6.18
C GLY A 216 18.86 -0.90 7.37
N VAL A 217 17.56 -0.72 7.13
CA VAL A 217 16.54 -0.61 8.19
C VAL A 217 15.39 -1.55 7.91
N CYS A 218 15.09 -2.42 8.88
CA CYS A 218 13.99 -3.37 8.76
C CYS A 218 12.66 -2.66 8.48
N VAL A 219 11.85 -3.30 7.64
CA VAL A 219 10.49 -2.87 7.33
C VAL A 219 9.46 -3.88 7.82
N LYS A 220 8.29 -3.36 8.18
CA LYS A 220 7.08 -4.12 8.41
C LYS A 220 6.07 -3.74 7.33
N TRP A 221 5.47 -4.73 6.70
CA TRP A 221 4.59 -4.54 5.54
C TRP A 221 3.37 -5.44 5.65
N GLY A 222 2.36 -5.14 4.84
CA GLY A 222 1.14 -5.93 4.83
C GLY A 222 -0.01 -5.24 4.15
N GLY A 223 -1.19 -5.83 4.29
CA GLY A 223 -2.38 -5.40 3.58
C GLY A 223 -3.56 -6.33 3.81
N SER A 224 -4.69 -5.98 3.21
CA SER A 224 -5.92 -6.75 3.33
C SER A 224 -6.76 -6.70 2.05
N ALA A 225 -7.52 -7.76 1.80
CA ALA A 225 -8.48 -7.89 0.71
C ALA A 225 -9.51 -8.96 1.04
N GLY A 226 -10.78 -8.73 0.72
CA GLY A 226 -11.84 -9.75 0.80
C GLY A 226 -12.01 -10.41 2.18
N GLY A 227 -11.77 -9.66 3.26
CA GLY A 227 -11.86 -10.16 4.64
C GLY A 227 -10.61 -10.90 5.15
N ALA A 228 -9.57 -11.03 4.34
CA ALA A 228 -8.27 -11.57 4.74
C ALA A 228 -7.25 -10.45 4.93
N SER A 229 -6.30 -10.62 5.86
CA SER A 229 -5.23 -9.67 6.13
C SER A 229 -3.91 -10.37 6.42
N TYR A 230 -2.81 -9.72 6.08
CA TYR A 230 -1.46 -10.13 6.45
C TYR A 230 -0.71 -8.95 7.06
N ALA A 231 0.12 -9.24 8.05
CA ALA A 231 1.04 -8.30 8.65
C ALA A 231 2.34 -9.01 9.00
N SER A 232 3.45 -8.58 8.39
CA SER A 232 4.77 -9.13 8.68
C SER A 232 5.27 -8.69 10.07
N PRO A 233 6.28 -9.38 10.64
CA PRO A 233 7.20 -8.76 11.60
C PRO A 233 8.06 -7.68 10.91
N PHE A 234 8.95 -7.03 11.67
CA PHE A 234 10.03 -6.25 11.05
C PHE A 234 11.08 -7.21 10.48
N GLU A 235 11.37 -7.09 9.19
CA GLU A 235 12.24 -7.97 8.40
C GLU A 235 12.84 -7.15 7.22
N HIS A 236 13.60 -7.79 6.32
CA HIS A 236 14.26 -7.14 5.18
C HIS A 236 15.09 -5.91 5.62
N CYS A 237 16.12 -6.16 6.44
CA CYS A 237 16.91 -5.13 7.12
C CYS A 237 18.18 -4.70 6.37
N ASP A 238 18.38 -5.21 5.16
CA ASP A 238 19.64 -5.11 4.40
C ASP A 238 19.64 -3.98 3.37
#